data_AF-A0A6P0JY02-F1
#
_entry.id   AF-A0A6P0JY02-F1
#
_cell.length_a   1.000
_cell.length_b   1.000
_cell.length_c   1.000
_cell.angle_alpha   90.00
_cell.angle_beta   90.00
_cell.angle_gamma   90.00
#
_symmetry.space_group_name_H-M   'P 1'
#
loop_
_entity.id
_entity.type
_entity.pdbx_description
1 polymer ?
#
loop_
_entity_poly.entity_id
_entity_poly.type
_entity_poly.pdbx_seq_one_letter_code
_entity_poly.pdbx_strand_id
1 'polypeptide(L)'
;MFFAPFNEKGTVPPQQAIEWMLQVCDVLSYLHHLSTPLVHRDVKPANLLVRSVDNQVVLLDFGAVKEIGTPLGTRIGAEGYSAPEQDRGQPCPQSDLYAIAPTLTFLLTGHSPLQYYKRKDNVFRLDVSQIPTIPPQLAQVIEKASAPKLKDRYQTGAELAAALKGCLNR
;
A
#
# COMPACT_ATOMS: atom_id res chain seq x y z
N MET A 1 -5.57 -11.25 -23.32
CA MET A 1 -5.76 -10.50 -22.06
C MET A 1 -4.66 -9.45 -22.02
N PHE A 2 -4.98 -8.20 -22.34
CA PHE A 2 -4.00 -7.12 -22.34
C PHE A 2 -3.95 -6.49 -20.95
N PHE A 3 -2.73 -6.27 -20.46
CA PHE A 3 -2.46 -5.55 -19.23
C PHE A 3 -1.69 -4.29 -19.59
N ALA A 4 -2.04 -3.17 -18.97
CA ALA A 4 -1.27 -1.94 -19.08
C ALA A 4 -0.48 -1.73 -17.78
N PRO A 5 0.83 -1.43 -17.84
CA PRO A 5 1.52 -0.88 -16.68
C PRO A 5 0.89 0.46 -16.30
N PHE A 6 0.99 0.84 -15.03
CA PHE A 6 0.67 2.20 -14.61
C PHE A 6 1.62 3.17 -15.32
N ASN A 7 1.19 3.72 -16.46
CA ASN A 7 1.97 4.66 -17.25
C ASN A 7 2.34 5.90 -16.43
N GLU A 8 3.56 6.40 -16.61
CA GLU A 8 4.16 7.62 -16.05
C GLU A 8 3.42 8.93 -16.43
N LYS A 9 2.20 8.85 -16.96
CA LYS A 9 1.44 9.99 -17.51
C LYS A 9 -0.03 9.93 -17.09
N GLY A 10 -0.30 10.18 -15.81
CA GLY A 10 -1.64 10.52 -15.36
C GLY A 10 -1.92 10.13 -13.91
N THR A 11 -2.40 11.11 -13.14
CA THR A 11 -3.04 10.86 -11.85
C THR A 11 -4.29 10.01 -12.04
N VAL A 12 -4.44 8.96 -11.23
CA VAL A 12 -5.64 8.12 -11.20
C VAL A 12 -6.74 8.85 -10.40
N PRO A 13 -8.00 8.87 -10.87
CA PRO A 13 -9.11 9.39 -10.09
C PRO A 13 -9.21 8.70 -8.71
N PRO A 14 -9.46 9.44 -7.61
CA PRO A 14 -9.47 8.87 -6.27
C PRO A 14 -10.35 7.64 -6.12
N GLN A 15 -11.56 7.67 -6.69
CA GLN A 15 -12.47 6.53 -6.69
C GLN A 15 -11.83 5.28 -7.29
N GLN A 16 -11.23 5.40 -8.47
CA GLN A 16 -10.62 4.26 -9.15
C GLN A 16 -9.40 3.71 -8.39
N ALA A 17 -8.58 4.61 -7.85
CA ALA A 17 -7.42 4.23 -7.05
C ALA A 17 -7.84 3.49 -5.77
N ILE A 18 -8.91 3.96 -5.11
CA ILE A 18 -9.52 3.27 -3.97
C ILE A 18 -10.01 1.88 -4.37
N GLU A 19 -10.81 1.76 -5.44
CA GLU A 19 -11.34 0.48 -5.92
C GLU A 19 -10.24 -0.55 -6.20
N TRP A 20 -9.11 -0.13 -6.76
CA TRP A 20 -7.94 -0.99 -6.93
C TRP A 20 -7.31 -1.39 -5.59
N MET A 21 -7.12 -0.44 -4.67
CA MET A 21 -6.57 -0.76 -3.35
C MET A 21 -7.47 -1.69 -2.54
N LEU A 22 -8.79 -1.68 -2.75
CA LEU A 22 -9.71 -2.66 -2.15
C LEU A 22 -9.40 -4.08 -2.64
N GLN A 23 -9.19 -4.27 -3.94
CA GLN A 23 -8.82 -5.57 -4.50
C GLN A 23 -7.46 -6.04 -3.98
N VAL A 24 -6.48 -5.13 -3.83
CA VAL A 24 -5.19 -5.47 -3.22
C VAL A 24 -5.37 -5.84 -1.74
N CYS A 25 -6.22 -5.14 -0.98
CA CYS A 25 -6.53 -5.49 0.41
C CYS A 25 -7.16 -6.88 0.53
N ASP A 26 -7.98 -7.30 -0.43
CA ASP A 26 -8.56 -8.64 -0.46
C ASP A 26 -7.48 -9.72 -0.66
N VAL A 27 -6.54 -9.50 -1.59
CA VAL A 27 -5.39 -10.40 -1.81
C VAL A 27 -4.50 -10.49 -0.57
N LEU A 28 -4.16 -9.34 0.04
CA LEU A 28 -3.37 -9.30 1.27
C LEU A 28 -4.09 -10.01 2.43
N SER A 29 -5.39 -9.75 2.58
CA SER A 29 -6.21 -10.43 3.59
C SER A 29 -6.16 -11.94 3.39
N TYR A 30 -6.28 -12.43 2.15
CA TYR A 30 -6.16 -13.86 1.86
C TYR A 30 -4.80 -14.42 2.31
N LEU A 31 -3.68 -13.79 1.93
CA LEU A 31 -2.34 -14.24 2.31
C LEU A 31 -2.12 -14.26 3.82
N HIS A 32 -2.61 -13.24 4.53
CA HIS A 32 -2.44 -13.08 5.97
C HIS A 32 -3.24 -14.12 6.77
N HIS A 33 -4.31 -14.69 6.19
CA HIS A 33 -5.19 -15.67 6.85
C HIS A 33 -4.94 -17.13 6.45
N LEU A 34 -3.91 -17.40 5.64
CA LEU A 34 -3.48 -18.77 5.37
C LEU A 34 -3.09 -19.48 6.68
N SER A 35 -3.21 -20.82 6.70
CA SER A 35 -2.81 -21.63 7.86
C SER A 35 -1.36 -21.36 8.29
N THR A 36 -0.52 -21.07 7.31
CA THR A 36 0.79 -20.45 7.50
C THR A 36 0.74 -19.06 6.89
N PRO A 37 0.60 -17.99 7.69
CA PRO A 37 0.48 -16.63 7.18
C PRO A 37 1.68 -16.21 6.33
N LEU A 38 1.40 -15.59 5.20
CA LEU A 38 2.40 -15.09 4.25
C LEU A 38 2.36 -13.56 4.19
N VAL A 39 3.52 -12.91 4.06
CA VAL A 39 3.63 -11.45 3.84
C VAL A 39 4.16 -11.20 2.43
N HIS A 40 3.52 -10.29 1.67
CA HIS A 40 3.86 -10.01 0.28
C HIS A 40 5.18 -9.25 0.12
N ARG A 41 5.40 -8.23 0.95
CA ARG A 41 6.62 -7.42 1.12
C ARG A 41 6.98 -6.47 -0.02
N ASP A 42 6.36 -6.58 -1.18
CA ASP A 42 6.67 -5.69 -2.32
C ASP A 42 5.42 -5.11 -3.00
N VAL A 43 4.47 -4.61 -2.20
CA VAL A 43 3.30 -3.89 -2.75
C VAL A 43 3.75 -2.50 -3.21
N LYS A 44 3.68 -2.27 -4.53
CA LYS A 44 4.04 -1.00 -5.19
C LYS A 44 3.44 -0.93 -6.59
N PRO A 45 3.37 0.25 -7.23
CA PRO A 45 2.79 0.40 -8.57
C PRO A 45 3.38 -0.53 -9.63
N ALA A 46 4.69 -0.78 -9.59
CA ALA A 46 5.37 -1.68 -10.55
C ALA A 46 4.91 -3.15 -10.45
N ASN A 47 4.34 -3.55 -9.31
CA ASN A 47 3.81 -4.89 -9.09
C ASN A 47 2.28 -4.94 -9.20
N LEU A 48 1.66 -3.90 -9.77
CA LEU A 48 0.23 -3.85 -10.05
C LEU A 48 0.00 -3.74 -11.56
N LEU A 49 -0.82 -4.64 -12.11
CA LEU A 49 -1.28 -4.55 -13.49
C LEU A 49 -2.77 -4.30 -13.56
N VAL A 50 -3.17 -3.39 -14.45
CA VAL A 50 -4.59 -3.16 -14.74
C VAL A 50 -4.99 -3.98 -15.95
N ARG A 51 -5.99 -4.82 -15.75
CA ARG A 51 -6.59 -5.64 -16.79
C ARG A 51 -7.53 -4.78 -17.64
N SER A 52 -7.24 -4.65 -18.93
CA SER A 52 -7.99 -3.72 -19.80
C SER A 52 -9.45 -4.12 -20.07
N VAL A 53 -9.81 -5.39 -19.89
CA VAL A 53 -11.17 -5.88 -20.24
C VAL A 53 -12.25 -5.47 -19.23
N ASP A 54 -11.87 -5.22 -17.98
CA ASP A 54 -12.80 -4.93 -16.88
C ASP A 54 -12.21 -3.99 -15.82
N ASN A 55 -11.05 -3.40 -16.11
CA ASN A 55 -10.36 -2.45 -15.25
C ASN A 55 -10.00 -3.01 -13.85
N GLN A 56 -9.86 -4.34 -13.70
CA GLN A 56 -9.44 -4.93 -12.42
C GLN A 56 -7.93 -4.86 -12.24
N VAL A 57 -7.47 -4.72 -10.99
CA VAL A 57 -6.05 -4.73 -10.66
C VAL A 57 -5.62 -6.15 -10.28
N VAL A 58 -4.43 -6.53 -10.75
CA VAL A 58 -3.79 -7.79 -10.41
C VAL A 58 -2.48 -7.48 -9.70
N LEU A 59 -2.34 -8.00 -8.47
CA LEU A 59 -1.08 -7.96 -7.73
C LEU A 59 -0.14 -9.04 -8.29
N LEU A 60 1.06 -8.62 -8.66
CA LEU A 60 2.13 -9.45 -9.19
C LEU A 60 3.27 -9.62 -8.18
N ASP A 61 4.23 -10.46 -8.59
CA ASP A 61 5.53 -10.67 -7.96
C ASP A 61 5.47 -11.17 -6.52
N PHE A 62 5.13 -12.45 -6.42
CA PHE A 62 5.19 -13.21 -5.17
C PHE A 62 6.62 -13.68 -4.85
N GLY A 63 7.65 -13.23 -5.59
CA GLY A 63 9.04 -13.63 -5.36
C GLY A 63 9.61 -13.10 -4.03
N ALA A 64 9.01 -12.03 -3.51
CA ALA A 64 9.34 -11.48 -2.20
C ALA A 64 8.57 -12.14 -1.04
N VAL A 65 7.54 -12.94 -1.34
CA VAL A 65 6.62 -13.50 -0.34
C VAL A 65 7.35 -14.45 0.59
N LYS A 66 7.08 -14.33 1.90
CA LYS A 66 7.63 -15.23 2.91
C LYS A 66 6.65 -15.50 4.04
N GLU A 67 6.82 -16.67 4.64
CA GLU A 67 6.18 -17.04 5.90
C GLU A 67 6.66 -16.13 7.04
N ILE A 68 5.72 -15.76 7.91
CA ILE A 68 6.03 -15.00 9.12
C ILE A 68 7.00 -15.80 10.01
N GLY A 69 8.06 -15.14 10.50
CA GLY A 69 9.02 -15.74 11.42
C GLY A 69 10.21 -16.44 10.76
N THR A 70 10.27 -16.50 9.43
CA THR A 70 11.46 -17.01 8.72
C THR A 70 12.60 -16.00 8.78
N PRO A 71 13.80 -16.37 9.30
CA PRO A 71 14.98 -15.49 9.29
C PRO A 71 15.30 -14.97 7.89
N LEU A 72 15.63 -13.68 7.80
CA LEU A 72 15.93 -13.05 6.52
C LEU A 72 17.41 -13.12 6.19
N GLY A 73 17.73 -13.55 4.96
CA GLY A 73 19.08 -13.45 4.39
C GLY A 73 19.32 -12.19 3.57
N THR A 74 18.25 -11.46 3.19
CA THR A 74 18.30 -10.28 2.31
C THR A 74 17.24 -9.26 2.70
N ARG A 75 17.62 -7.97 2.66
CA ARG A 75 16.68 -6.84 2.76
C ARG A 75 15.91 -6.77 1.44
N ILE A 76 14.61 -7.08 1.47
CA ILE A 76 13.71 -7.00 0.31
C ILE A 76 12.69 -5.90 0.60
N GLY A 77 12.45 -5.05 -0.39
CA GLY A 77 11.52 -3.94 -0.32
C GLY A 77 11.88 -2.87 -1.36
N ALA A 78 10.91 -2.01 -1.70
CA ALA A 78 11.14 -0.85 -2.54
C ALA A 78 11.30 0.43 -1.69
N GLU A 79 12.25 1.27 -2.08
CA GLU A 79 12.51 2.55 -1.43
C GLU A 79 11.27 3.45 -1.50
N GLY A 80 10.87 4.01 -0.35
CA GLY A 80 9.66 4.83 -0.24
C GLY A 80 8.33 4.08 -0.17
N TYR A 81 8.33 2.75 -0.31
CA TYR A 81 7.15 1.90 -0.16
C TYR A 81 7.23 0.98 1.06
N SER A 82 8.44 0.58 1.45
CA SER A 82 8.67 -0.39 2.51
C SER A 82 8.40 0.18 3.89
N ALA A 83 7.83 -0.65 4.77
CA ALA A 83 7.57 -0.27 6.15
C ALA A 83 8.87 -0.29 6.99
N PRO A 84 8.99 0.56 8.04
CA PRO A 84 10.21 0.65 8.85
C PRO A 84 10.65 -0.68 9.50
N GLU A 85 9.70 -1.52 9.91
CA GLU A 85 9.99 -2.84 10.46
C GLU A 85 10.49 -3.82 9.39
N GLN A 86 9.99 -3.71 8.15
CA GLN A 86 10.47 -4.50 7.02
C GLN A 86 11.92 -4.14 6.67
N ASP A 87 12.28 -2.85 6.71
CA ASP A 87 13.67 -2.39 6.46
C ASP A 87 14.66 -2.91 7.52
N ARG A 88 14.16 -3.17 8.73
CA ARG A 88 14.88 -3.81 9.84
C ARG A 88 14.88 -5.34 9.76
N GLY A 89 14.25 -5.89 8.73
CA GLY A 89 14.17 -7.31 8.50
C GLY A 89 13.14 -8.04 9.36
N GLN A 90 12.11 -7.34 9.83
CA GLN A 90 11.02 -7.87 10.66
C GLN A 90 9.66 -7.59 9.99
N PRO A 91 9.43 -8.10 8.76
CA PRO A 91 8.15 -7.92 8.09
C PRO A 91 7.03 -8.62 8.85
N CYS A 92 5.86 -8.02 8.84
CA CYS A 92 4.62 -8.57 9.38
C CYS A 92 3.45 -8.22 8.45
N PRO A 93 2.23 -8.75 8.68
CA PRO A 93 1.05 -8.41 7.87
C PRO A 93 0.82 -6.90 7.72
N GLN A 94 1.02 -6.13 8.79
CA GLN A 94 0.90 -4.67 8.78
C GLN A 94 2.00 -3.97 7.95
N SER A 95 3.07 -4.65 7.55
CA SER A 95 4.05 -4.14 6.59
C SER A 95 3.46 -4.05 5.19
N ASP A 96 2.64 -5.02 4.78
CA ASP A 96 1.92 -4.95 3.49
C ASP A 96 0.87 -3.84 3.51
N LEU A 97 0.14 -3.70 4.63
CA LEU A 97 -0.86 -2.64 4.79
C LEU A 97 -0.24 -1.25 4.75
N TYR A 98 0.96 -1.10 5.29
CA TYR A 98 1.73 0.14 5.18
C TYR A 98 1.98 0.50 3.72
N ALA A 99 2.40 -0.47 2.90
CA ALA A 99 2.78 -0.25 1.51
C ALA A 99 1.61 0.17 0.59
N ILE A 100 0.35 -0.05 1.01
CA ILE A 100 -0.84 0.50 0.35
C ILE A 100 -0.81 2.03 0.34
N ALA A 101 -0.39 2.68 1.42
CA ALA A 101 -0.39 4.13 1.53
C ALA A 101 0.51 4.84 0.50
N PRO A 102 1.83 4.56 0.41
CA PRO A 102 2.70 5.16 -0.60
C PRO A 102 2.33 4.71 -2.03
N THR A 103 1.79 3.51 -2.21
CA THR A 103 1.24 3.06 -3.50
C THR A 103 0.07 3.94 -3.93
N LEU A 104 -0.91 4.12 -3.06
CA LEU A 104 -2.07 4.97 -3.31
C LEU A 104 -1.66 6.43 -3.54
N THR A 105 -0.70 6.95 -2.76
CA THR A 105 -0.15 8.30 -2.99
C THR A 105 0.46 8.43 -4.38
N PHE A 106 1.24 7.44 -4.85
CA PHE A 106 1.76 7.46 -6.21
C PHE A 106 0.64 7.47 -7.25
N LEU A 107 -0.38 6.62 -7.11
CA LEU A 107 -1.50 6.58 -8.04
C LEU A 107 -2.23 7.93 -8.14
N LEU A 108 -2.41 8.63 -7.01
CA LEU A 108 -3.15 9.90 -6.94
C LEU A 108 -2.34 11.12 -7.40
N THR A 109 -1.01 11.00 -7.45
CA THR A 109 -0.12 12.15 -7.70
C THR A 109 0.73 11.99 -8.95
N GLY A 110 0.95 10.76 -9.43
CA GLY A 110 1.92 10.45 -10.48
C GLY A 110 3.37 10.63 -10.05
N HIS A 111 3.63 10.83 -8.75
CA HIS A 111 4.92 11.24 -8.23
C HIS A 111 5.45 10.24 -7.20
N SER A 112 6.78 10.11 -7.11
CA SER A 112 7.41 9.25 -6.09
C SER A 112 6.95 9.63 -4.69
N PRO A 113 6.49 8.67 -3.86
CA PRO A 113 5.99 8.95 -2.52
C PRO A 113 7.06 9.53 -1.59
N LEU A 114 8.35 9.29 -1.87
CA LEU A 114 9.48 9.78 -1.07
C LEU A 114 9.45 11.29 -0.82
N GLN A 115 8.99 12.07 -1.79
CA GLN A 115 8.93 13.54 -1.65
C GLN A 115 7.89 14.02 -0.63
N TYR A 116 6.93 13.16 -0.27
CA TYR A 116 5.86 13.47 0.68
C TYR A 116 6.17 12.97 2.09
N TYR A 117 7.29 12.27 2.28
CA TYR A 117 7.74 11.94 3.62
C TYR A 117 8.41 13.15 4.28
N LYS A 118 7.99 13.44 5.51
CA LYS A 118 8.52 14.54 6.31
C LYS A 118 8.92 14.04 7.69
N ARG A 119 9.87 14.75 8.30
CA ARG A 119 10.22 14.55 9.70
C ARG A 119 9.34 15.44 10.57
N LYS A 120 8.50 14.82 11.40
CA LYS A 120 7.64 15.50 12.38
C LYS A 120 7.81 14.83 13.73
N ASP A 121 8.20 15.60 14.75
CA ASP A 121 8.49 15.11 16.11
C ASP A 121 9.54 13.99 16.13
N ASN A 122 10.65 14.17 15.39
CA ASN A 122 11.71 13.18 15.17
C ASN A 122 11.30 11.89 14.43
N VAL A 123 10.05 11.80 13.98
CA VAL A 123 9.51 10.64 13.30
C VAL A 123 9.35 10.95 11.82
N PHE A 124 9.94 10.10 10.97
CA PHE A 124 9.75 10.15 9.52
C PHE A 124 8.42 9.48 9.17
N ARG A 125 7.53 10.22 8.51
CA ARG A 125 6.19 9.74 8.16
C ARG A 125 5.73 10.35 6.84
N LEU A 126 4.88 9.63 6.14
CA LEU A 126 4.19 10.12 4.95
C LEU A 126 3.19 11.20 5.39
N ASP A 127 3.24 12.39 4.78
CA ASP A 127 2.34 13.51 5.03
C ASP A 127 1.71 13.94 3.71
N VAL A 128 0.44 13.60 3.55
CA VAL A 128 -0.34 13.84 2.32
C VAL A 128 -1.44 14.87 2.53
N SER A 129 -1.55 15.43 3.74
CA SER A 129 -2.60 16.36 4.14
C SER A 129 -2.73 17.61 3.27
N GLN A 130 -1.64 18.01 2.58
CA GLN A 130 -1.57 19.22 1.74
C GLN A 130 -1.62 18.92 0.24
N ILE A 131 -1.86 17.67 -0.18
CA ILE A 131 -1.87 17.28 -1.59
C ILE A 131 -3.29 17.54 -2.16
N PRO A 132 -3.46 18.46 -3.13
CA PRO A 132 -4.79 18.85 -3.60
C PRO A 132 -5.61 17.73 -4.25
N THR A 133 -4.95 16.72 -4.83
CA THR A 133 -5.61 15.57 -5.46
C THR A 133 -6.11 14.53 -4.46
N ILE A 134 -5.79 14.68 -3.17
CA ILE A 134 -6.13 13.73 -2.12
C ILE A 134 -7.17 14.36 -1.19
N PRO A 135 -8.43 13.88 -1.18
CA PRO A 135 -9.46 14.37 -0.28
C PRO A 135 -9.05 14.21 1.20
N PRO A 136 -9.46 15.11 2.11
CA PRO A 136 -9.05 15.07 3.52
C PRO A 136 -9.32 13.74 4.23
N GLN A 137 -10.45 13.09 3.94
CA GLN A 137 -10.78 11.79 4.53
C GLN A 137 -9.83 10.70 4.03
N LEU A 138 -9.50 10.71 2.74
CA LEU A 138 -8.54 9.76 2.17
C LEU A 138 -7.13 9.99 2.70
N ALA A 139 -6.74 11.25 2.89
CA ALA A 139 -5.47 11.61 3.53
C ALA A 139 -5.35 11.01 4.94
N GLN A 140 -6.41 11.08 5.75
CA GLN A 140 -6.43 10.46 7.09
C GLN A 140 -6.23 8.94 7.03
N VAL A 141 -6.85 8.26 6.05
CA VAL A 141 -6.68 6.81 5.86
C VAL A 141 -5.25 6.48 5.44
N ILE A 142 -4.68 7.23 4.49
CA ILE A 142 -3.29 7.06 4.01
C ILE A 142 -2.29 7.26 5.16
N GLU A 143 -2.44 8.33 5.94
CA GLU A 143 -1.54 8.65 7.06
C GLU A 143 -1.67 7.62 8.20
N LYS A 144 -2.87 7.11 8.48
CA LYS A 144 -3.07 6.03 9.44
C LYS A 144 -2.46 4.72 8.97
N ALA A 145 -2.68 4.33 7.71
CA ALA A 145 -2.10 3.11 7.14
C ALA A 145 -0.56 3.14 7.17
N SER A 146 0.05 4.31 6.93
CA SER A 146 1.50 4.53 6.97
C SER A 146 2.04 4.97 8.35
N ALA A 147 1.27 4.80 9.43
CA ALA A 147 1.73 5.21 10.75
C ALA A 147 3.04 4.48 11.14
N PRO A 148 4.05 5.16 11.70
CA PRO A 148 5.34 4.54 12.00
C PRO A 148 5.26 3.37 13.00
N LYS A 149 4.33 3.41 13.95
CA LYS A 149 4.13 2.33 14.94
C LYS A 149 3.02 1.40 14.46
N LEU A 150 3.27 0.10 14.52
CA LEU A 150 2.34 -0.95 14.11
C LEU A 150 0.95 -0.81 14.74
N LYS A 151 0.89 -0.53 16.04
CA LYS A 151 -0.37 -0.39 16.80
C LYS A 151 -1.23 0.80 16.38
N ASP A 152 -0.63 1.79 15.72
CA ASP A 152 -1.33 2.99 15.27
C ASP A 152 -1.90 2.81 13.84
N ARG A 153 -1.56 1.70 13.15
CA ARG A 153 -2.07 1.33 11.82
C ARG A 153 -3.40 0.58 11.91
N TYR A 154 -4.01 0.33 10.74
CA TYR A 154 -5.02 -0.71 10.60
C TYR A 154 -4.40 -2.08 10.88
N GLN A 155 -5.13 -2.94 11.57
CA GLN A 155 -4.60 -4.23 12.02
C GLN A 155 -4.84 -5.36 11.03
N THR A 156 -5.82 -5.20 10.14
CA THR A 156 -6.15 -6.19 9.10
C THR A 156 -6.41 -5.52 7.76
N GLY A 157 -6.25 -6.27 6.67
CA GLY A 157 -6.65 -5.81 5.34
C GLY A 157 -8.15 -5.46 5.27
N ALA A 158 -9.00 -6.18 6.01
CA ALA A 158 -10.43 -5.88 6.11
C ALA A 158 -10.71 -4.52 6.77
N GLU A 159 -9.98 -4.17 7.84
CA GLU A 159 -10.12 -2.85 8.48
C GLU A 159 -9.70 -1.71 7.56
N LEU A 160 -8.58 -1.87 6.84
CA LEU A 160 -8.11 -0.88 5.87
C LEU A 160 -9.10 -0.75 4.70
N ALA A 161 -9.59 -1.87 4.18
CA ALA A 161 -10.59 -1.89 3.11
C ALA A 161 -11.90 -1.19 3.53
N ALA A 162 -12.36 -1.40 4.77
CA ALA A 162 -13.54 -0.71 5.29
C ALA A 162 -13.33 0.81 5.36
N ALA A 163 -12.16 1.26 5.80
CA ALA A 163 -11.84 2.69 5.84
C ALA A 163 -11.77 3.32 4.44
N LEU A 164 -11.13 2.62 3.48
CA LEU A 164 -11.07 3.03 2.07
C LEU A 164 -12.46 3.10 1.44
N LYS A 165 -13.33 2.09 1.66
CA LYS A 165 -14.74 2.11 1.21
C LYS A 165 -15.50 3.31 1.76
N GLY A 166 -15.21 3.72 3.00
CA GLY A 166 -15.80 4.91 3.62
C GLY A 166 -15.51 6.21 2.86
N CYS A 167 -14.48 6.25 2.01
CA CYS A 167 -14.14 7.39 1.17
C CYS A 167 -14.87 7.43 -0.18
N LEU A 168 -15.63 6.40 -0.57
CA LEU A 168 -16.31 6.33 -1.87
C LEU A 168 -17.71 6.96 -1.90
N ASN A 169 -18.34 7.18 -0.74
CA ASN A 169 -19.77 7.47 -0.64
C ASN A 169 -20.10 8.90 -0.19
N ARG A 170 -19.18 9.88 -0.38
CA ARG A 170 -19.37 11.25 0.12
C ARG A 170 -18.77 12.29 -0.80
#